data_AF-A0A816H039-F1
#
_entry.id   AF-A0A816H039-F1
#
_cell.length_a   1.000
_cell.length_b   1.000
_cell.length_c   1.000
_cell.angle_alpha   90.00
_cell.angle_beta   90.00
_cell.angle_gamma   90.00
#
_symmetry.space_group_name_H-M   'P 1'
#
loop_
_entity.id
_entity.type
_entity.pdbx_description
1 polymer ?
#
loop_
_entity_poly.entity_id
_entity_poly.type
_entity_poly.pdbx_seq_one_letter_code
_entity_poly.pdbx_strand_id
1 'polypeptide(L)'
;CLTIDLPVRFISEYSHWKNTKTNIIEFRAVHFKDPNFLTYKPYTLNIDTGLLTTTDLTTPQVLVNQTSLLFQNLFTRYFNRLDDKAYVYMFSDYTNIHVHLSRLAIAFTYQTDTHCFVSREYSDMCIDENQCLGTLTGLKSGLLLSPMTYTHEHFKHRKLIVPFGRVYAIRRTSTIDHQNVFIQRKANMSDAQQYFVFILNDRLRIIQSNDSPSGWLYLSLLHAMTSHLLPDQYTGMTGMERAFQLLNSAGCWTDQPYDALSLNILHQIAMISPKAVYYQHMQKIDWNDDTLPYSLQHCGYYLLVKKLIETSERLNFMHFSLHTEEILTLNAENEYDERLLMKIYWDYRHSYNPVARLSAEIEIEIMETTKSEESYQALVERDSTVGNQKLIQLVNDMYHSGDVYLKDVSELTCFPLNQWLTDDYSVNTIWVGLLKLAESLKTTNVPDDIERFTILLKFLYYISSKRGIRKIYLEILYTVLHDPTLSLDSITFPTFTQYTNIQHMTVVMNSIDFHSQHSAGQRRTILEEV
;
A
#
# COMPACT_ATOMS: atom_id res chain seq x y z
N CYS A 1 4.64 36.55 21.24
CA CYS A 1 3.30 37.13 21.02
C CYS A 1 2.55 36.51 19.83
N LEU A 2 3.20 36.05 18.76
CA LEU A 2 2.51 35.46 17.58
C LEU A 2 2.49 33.92 17.54
N THR A 3 3.04 33.27 18.56
CA THR A 3 3.37 31.82 18.53
C THR A 3 2.19 30.88 18.58
N ILE A 4 0.99 31.38 18.92
CA ILE A 4 -0.24 30.57 19.01
C ILE A 4 -1.15 30.80 17.80
N ASP A 5 -1.04 31.97 17.15
CA ASP A 5 -2.00 32.39 16.11
C ASP A 5 -1.46 32.21 14.69
N LEU A 6 -0.13 32.13 14.51
CA LEU A 6 0.49 31.97 13.19
C LEU A 6 1.06 30.55 12.99
N PRO A 7 0.92 29.96 11.79
CA PRO A 7 1.59 28.72 11.42
C PRO A 7 3.12 28.81 11.59
N VAL A 8 3.76 27.70 11.93
CA VAL A 8 5.19 27.65 12.31
C VAL A 8 6.09 28.24 11.23
N ARG A 9 5.76 28.02 9.95
CA ARG A 9 6.51 28.55 8.80
C ARG A 9 6.72 30.05 8.87
N PHE A 10 5.67 30.81 9.22
CA PHE A 10 5.75 32.27 9.30
C PHE A 10 6.65 32.74 10.44
N ILE A 11 6.79 31.92 11.48
CA ILE A 11 7.62 32.21 12.64
C ILE A 11 9.08 31.85 12.38
N SER A 12 9.33 30.71 11.73
CA SER A 12 10.68 30.17 11.54
C SER A 12 11.41 30.74 10.32
N GLU A 13 10.69 31.01 9.22
CA GLU A 13 11.30 31.41 7.94
C GLU A 13 11.33 32.93 7.73
N TYR A 14 10.78 33.73 8.64
CA TYR A 14 10.69 35.18 8.48
C TYR A 14 11.09 35.95 9.74
N SER A 15 11.69 37.12 9.52
CA SER A 15 11.84 38.15 10.54
C SER A 15 10.64 39.10 10.51
N HIS A 16 10.16 39.50 11.68
CA HIS A 16 8.90 40.25 11.84
C HIS A 16 9.21 41.72 12.15
N TRP A 17 8.80 42.64 11.28
CA TRP A 17 9.11 44.07 11.42
C TRP A 17 7.83 44.89 11.51
N LYS A 18 7.58 45.49 12.68
CA LYS A 18 6.41 46.35 12.90
C LYS A 18 6.68 47.77 12.43
N ASN A 19 5.85 48.28 11.52
CA ASN A 19 5.77 49.70 11.22
C ASN A 19 4.89 50.39 12.28
N THR A 20 5.49 51.27 13.09
CA THR A 20 4.81 51.95 14.20
C THR A 20 3.80 53.00 13.76
N LYS A 21 3.87 53.47 12.50
CA LYS A 21 2.92 54.46 11.96
C LYS A 21 1.66 53.82 11.39
N THR A 22 1.80 52.66 10.76
CA THR A 22 0.70 51.96 10.09
C THR A 22 0.16 50.77 10.86
N ASN A 23 0.79 50.38 11.97
CA ASN A 23 0.46 49.15 12.73
C ASN A 23 0.48 47.87 11.88
N ILE A 24 1.29 47.84 10.82
CA ILE A 24 1.46 46.67 9.96
C ILE A 24 2.77 45.96 10.34
N ILE A 25 2.73 44.64 10.46
CA ILE A 25 3.90 43.77 10.59
C ILE A 25 4.26 43.25 9.20
N GLU A 26 5.47 43.54 8.74
CA GLU A 26 6.03 43.05 7.49
C GLU A 26 6.85 41.79 7.77
N PHE A 27 6.61 40.73 6.98
CA PHE A 27 7.40 39.51 6.99
C PHE A 27 8.54 39.66 5.99
N ARG A 28 9.77 39.60 6.49
CA ARG A 28 11.01 39.79 5.70
C ARG A 28 11.92 38.59 5.84
N ALA A 29 12.93 38.48 4.97
CA ALA A 29 13.95 37.44 5.07
C ALA A 29 14.53 37.35 6.51
N VAL A 30 14.85 36.15 6.98
CA VAL A 30 15.41 35.92 8.33
C VAL A 30 16.71 36.72 8.52
N HIS A 31 17.54 36.74 7.48
CA HIS A 31 18.84 37.39 7.54
C HIS A 31 18.78 38.80 6.95
N PHE A 32 19.13 39.78 7.76
CA PHE A 32 19.21 41.20 7.33
C PHE A 32 20.18 41.44 6.17
N LYS A 33 21.20 40.59 6.01
CA LYS A 33 22.21 40.68 4.94
C LYS A 33 21.69 40.23 3.57
N ASP A 34 20.49 39.68 3.49
CA ASP A 34 19.89 39.28 2.23
C ASP A 34 19.65 40.53 1.35
N PRO A 35 20.12 40.56 0.08
CA PRO A 35 19.90 41.69 -0.82
C PRO A 35 18.41 42.02 -1.01
N ASN A 36 17.53 41.04 -0.85
CA ASN A 36 16.09 41.20 -1.00
C ASN A 36 15.38 41.63 0.28
N PHE A 37 16.09 41.84 1.39
CA PHE A 37 15.49 42.14 2.70
C PHE A 37 14.60 43.40 2.71
N LEU A 38 14.94 44.42 1.91
CA LEU A 38 14.18 45.68 1.84
C LEU A 38 13.06 45.66 0.79
N THR A 39 13.26 44.91 -0.30
CA THR A 39 12.39 44.90 -1.48
C THR A 39 11.34 43.78 -1.43
N TYR A 40 11.71 42.60 -0.94
CA TYR A 40 10.84 41.44 -0.88
C TYR A 40 10.11 41.37 0.46
N LYS A 41 8.80 41.62 0.42
CA LYS A 41 7.92 41.64 1.59
C LYS A 41 6.70 40.73 1.36
N PRO A 42 6.87 39.40 1.23
CA PRO A 42 5.83 38.51 0.72
C PRO A 42 4.50 38.56 1.49
N TYR A 43 4.56 38.85 2.79
CA TYR A 43 3.38 38.90 3.65
C TYR A 43 3.36 40.16 4.52
N THR A 44 2.15 40.65 4.77
CA THR A 44 1.87 41.80 5.63
C THR A 44 0.71 41.47 6.57
N LEU A 45 0.91 41.64 7.87
CA LEU A 45 -0.13 41.44 8.89
C LEU A 45 -0.56 42.80 9.42
N ASN A 46 -1.83 43.13 9.24
CA ASN A 46 -2.42 44.31 9.87
C ASN A 46 -2.83 43.95 11.32
N ILE A 47 -2.24 44.62 12.31
CA ILE A 47 -2.51 44.34 13.73
C ILE A 47 -3.94 44.75 14.12
N ASP A 48 -4.46 45.81 13.51
CA ASP A 48 -5.77 46.36 13.87
C ASP A 48 -6.90 45.44 13.39
N THR A 49 -6.73 44.79 12.24
CA THR A 49 -7.72 43.85 11.67
C THR A 49 -7.38 42.38 11.92
N GLY A 50 -6.14 42.05 12.28
CA GLY A 50 -5.65 40.68 12.40
C GLY A 50 -5.50 39.94 11.07
N LEU A 51 -5.62 40.63 9.93
CA LEU A 51 -5.58 40.03 8.59
C LEU A 51 -4.13 39.94 8.09
N LEU A 52 -3.68 38.72 7.77
CA LEU A 52 -2.45 38.49 7.04
C LEU A 52 -2.75 38.44 5.54
N THR A 53 -2.17 39.37 4.78
CA THR A 53 -2.32 39.50 3.33
C THR A 53 -1.02 39.23 2.59
N THR A 54 -1.09 38.53 1.47
CA THR A 54 0.01 38.43 0.51
C THR A 54 0.20 39.76 -0.21
N THR A 55 1.45 40.13 -0.53
CA THR A 55 1.75 41.34 -1.31
C THR A 55 1.73 41.12 -2.83
N ASP A 56 1.30 39.94 -3.28
CA ASP A 56 1.20 39.65 -4.70
C ASP A 56 0.15 40.56 -5.34
N LEU A 57 0.58 41.31 -6.36
CA LEU A 57 -0.19 42.38 -6.99
C LEU A 57 -1.41 41.87 -7.79
N THR A 58 -1.49 40.57 -8.06
CA THR A 58 -2.52 39.97 -8.93
C THR A 58 -3.78 39.59 -8.17
N THR A 59 -3.65 38.99 -6.98
CA THR A 59 -4.79 38.62 -6.12
C THR A 59 -4.39 38.74 -4.65
N PRO A 60 -4.99 39.66 -3.87
CA PRO A 60 -4.74 39.71 -2.43
C PRO A 60 -5.34 38.46 -1.79
N GLN A 61 -4.50 37.64 -1.18
CA GLN A 61 -4.91 36.42 -0.48
C GLN A 61 -4.92 36.67 1.02
N VAL A 62 -5.92 36.13 1.73
CA VAL A 62 -6.07 36.28 3.18
C VAL A 62 -5.77 34.96 3.89
N LEU A 63 -4.92 34.97 4.92
CA LEU A 63 -4.69 33.78 5.73
C LEU A 63 -5.96 33.40 6.49
N VAL A 64 -6.38 32.14 6.32
CA VAL A 64 -7.46 31.56 7.10
C VAL A 64 -6.96 31.23 8.50
N ASN A 65 -7.68 31.72 9.52
CA ASN A 65 -7.35 31.44 10.91
C ASN A 65 -7.44 29.93 11.19
N GLN A 66 -6.39 29.36 11.80
CA GLN A 66 -6.32 27.94 12.17
C GLN A 66 -7.39 27.51 13.20
N THR A 67 -7.97 28.46 13.95
CA THR A 67 -9.08 28.18 14.87
C THR A 67 -10.45 28.21 14.20
N SER A 68 -10.56 28.73 12.97
CA SER A 68 -11.83 28.80 12.24
C SER A 68 -12.41 27.40 11.95
N LEU A 69 -13.74 27.31 11.94
CA LEU A 69 -14.44 26.07 11.63
C LEU A 69 -14.09 25.54 10.23
N LEU A 70 -13.92 26.44 9.27
CA LEU A 70 -13.52 26.09 7.90
C LEU A 70 -12.18 25.36 7.89
N PHE A 71 -11.15 25.95 8.53
CA PHE A 71 -9.83 25.33 8.60
C PHE A 71 -9.91 23.97 9.31
N GLN A 72 -10.58 23.91 10.47
CA GLN A 72 -10.67 22.68 11.25
C GLN A 72 -11.33 21.54 10.46
N ASN A 73 -12.45 21.81 9.78
CA ASN A 73 -13.17 20.80 9.01
C ASN A 73 -12.36 20.28 7.82
N LEU A 74 -11.68 21.17 7.08
CA LEU A 74 -10.84 20.77 5.95
C LEU A 74 -9.60 20.00 6.42
N PHE A 75 -8.96 20.46 7.50
CA PHE A 75 -7.79 19.82 8.07
C PHE A 75 -8.11 18.42 8.59
N THR A 76 -9.17 18.25 9.40
CA THR A 76 -9.53 16.94 9.97
C THR A 76 -10.03 15.95 8.92
N ARG A 77 -10.66 16.43 7.85
CA ARG A 77 -11.15 15.56 6.77
C ARG A 77 -10.04 15.01 5.88
N TYR A 78 -9.09 15.87 5.48
CA TYR A 78 -8.09 15.53 4.45
C TYR A 78 -6.64 15.61 4.93
N PHE A 79 -6.24 16.72 5.56
CA PHE A 79 -4.83 17.07 5.72
C PHE A 79 -4.16 16.54 6.99
N ASN A 80 -4.94 16.14 8.01
CA ASN A 80 -4.42 15.51 9.23
C ASN A 80 -3.71 14.18 8.99
N ARG A 81 -3.94 13.56 7.81
CA ARG A 81 -3.29 12.32 7.38
C ARG A 81 -1.88 12.57 6.84
N LEU A 82 -1.56 13.82 6.47
CA LEU A 82 -0.29 14.18 5.88
C LEU A 82 0.63 14.88 6.88
N ASP A 83 0.17 15.94 7.56
CA ASP A 83 0.99 16.78 8.46
C ASP A 83 0.24 17.21 9.72
N ASP A 84 1.00 17.70 10.69
CA ASP A 84 0.45 18.36 11.88
C ASP A 84 -0.13 19.74 11.53
N LYS A 85 -1.16 20.13 12.27
CA LYS A 85 -1.86 21.42 12.12
C LYS A 85 -0.91 22.62 12.05
N ALA A 86 0.18 22.57 12.82
CA ALA A 86 1.16 23.66 12.93
C ALA A 86 1.90 23.97 11.62
N TYR A 87 1.99 22.99 10.71
CA TYR A 87 2.70 23.10 9.43
C TYR A 87 1.76 23.28 8.21
N VAL A 88 0.45 23.27 8.44
CA VAL A 88 -0.56 23.51 7.40
C VAL A 88 -1.10 24.93 7.53
N TYR A 89 -1.12 25.64 6.41
CA TYR A 89 -1.75 26.96 6.31
C TYR A 89 -2.65 27.03 5.07
N MET A 90 -3.68 27.86 5.16
CA MET A 90 -4.64 28.05 4.09
C MET A 90 -4.78 29.52 3.76
N PHE A 91 -4.72 29.86 2.49
CA PHE A 91 -5.02 31.18 1.98
C PHE A 91 -6.37 31.16 1.28
N SER A 92 -7.19 32.16 1.52
CA SER A 92 -8.45 32.37 0.82
C SER A 92 -8.30 33.55 -0.11
N ASP A 93 -8.64 33.32 -1.36
CA ASP A 93 -8.85 34.34 -2.38
C ASP A 93 -10.37 34.62 -2.47
N TYR A 94 -10.78 35.52 -3.36
CA TYR A 94 -12.21 35.80 -3.58
C TYR A 94 -12.99 34.57 -4.08
N THR A 95 -12.31 33.64 -4.76
CA THR A 95 -12.93 32.49 -5.44
C THR A 95 -12.43 31.14 -4.93
N ASN A 96 -11.17 31.04 -4.50
CA ASN A 96 -10.52 29.76 -4.23
C ASN A 96 -9.87 29.72 -2.85
N ILE A 97 -9.67 28.51 -2.33
CA ILE A 97 -8.90 28.26 -1.10
C ILE A 97 -7.62 27.52 -1.47
N HIS A 98 -6.47 28.10 -1.17
CA HIS A 98 -5.16 27.50 -1.39
C HIS A 98 -4.65 26.89 -0.08
N VAL A 99 -4.47 25.58 -0.05
CA VAL A 99 -3.94 24.85 1.10
C VAL A 99 -2.47 24.52 0.84
N HIS A 100 -1.62 24.77 1.83
CA HIS A 100 -0.19 24.55 1.73
C HIS A 100 0.30 23.71 2.91
N LEU A 101 1.06 22.66 2.59
CA LEU A 101 1.71 21.78 3.57
C LEU A 101 3.21 22.11 3.58
N SER A 102 3.62 22.96 4.53
CA SER A 102 4.92 23.64 4.52
C SER A 102 6.10 22.69 4.39
N ARG A 103 6.07 21.57 5.14
CA ARG A 103 7.17 20.60 5.21
C ARG A 103 7.22 19.66 4.01
N LEU A 104 6.07 19.39 3.40
CA LEU A 104 5.99 18.51 2.22
C LEU A 104 6.22 19.28 0.93
N ALA A 105 6.14 20.61 0.96
CA ALA A 105 6.14 21.48 -0.21
C ALA A 105 5.05 21.10 -1.24
N ILE A 106 3.90 20.61 -0.75
CA ILE A 106 2.72 20.26 -1.57
C ILE A 106 1.65 21.33 -1.35
N ALA A 107 0.97 21.72 -2.43
CA ALA A 107 -0.13 22.67 -2.38
C ALA A 107 -1.38 22.15 -3.12
N PHE A 108 -2.53 22.45 -2.55
CA PHE A 108 -3.83 22.14 -3.14
C PHE A 108 -4.64 23.42 -3.33
N THR A 109 -5.47 23.46 -4.37
CA THR A 109 -6.41 24.57 -4.58
C THR A 109 -7.83 24.02 -4.63
N TYR A 110 -8.67 24.48 -3.72
CA TYR A 110 -10.10 24.24 -3.78
C TYR A 110 -10.67 25.09 -4.91
N GLN A 111 -11.21 24.44 -5.93
CA GLN A 111 -11.91 25.10 -7.02
C GLN A 111 -13.41 25.04 -6.76
N THR A 112 -14.07 26.20 -6.72
CA THR A 112 -15.52 26.29 -6.50
C THR A 112 -16.32 25.67 -7.64
N ASP A 113 -15.82 25.74 -8.87
CA ASP A 113 -16.55 25.29 -10.06
C ASP A 113 -16.69 23.77 -10.11
N THR A 114 -15.66 23.05 -9.64
CA THR A 114 -15.58 21.58 -9.66
C THR A 114 -15.77 20.97 -8.28
N HIS A 115 -15.98 21.80 -7.24
CA HIS A 115 -16.14 21.42 -5.83
C HIS A 115 -15.06 20.47 -5.27
N CYS A 116 -13.86 20.46 -5.84
CA CYS A 116 -12.79 19.56 -5.42
C CYS A 116 -11.46 20.29 -5.19
N PHE A 117 -10.58 19.64 -4.42
CA PHE A 117 -9.21 20.11 -4.20
C PHE A 117 -8.30 19.60 -5.30
N VAL A 118 -7.84 20.48 -6.16
CA VAL A 118 -6.90 20.16 -7.23
C VAL A 118 -5.47 20.23 -6.72
N SER A 119 -4.69 19.19 -7.02
CA SER A 119 -3.26 19.16 -6.72
C SER A 119 -2.50 20.14 -7.62
N ARG A 120 -1.55 20.89 -7.05
CA ARG A 120 -0.66 21.76 -7.84
C ARG A 120 0.47 20.95 -8.47
N GLU A 121 0.95 19.93 -7.78
CA GLU A 121 2.11 19.11 -8.17
C GLU A 121 1.72 17.99 -9.15
N TYR A 122 0.47 17.53 -9.10
CA TYR A 122 -0.05 16.47 -9.97
C TYR A 122 -1.18 17.01 -10.84
N SER A 123 -0.86 17.34 -12.09
CA SER A 123 -1.84 17.79 -13.08
C SER A 123 -2.96 16.78 -13.28
N ASP A 124 -4.18 17.27 -13.50
CA ASP A 124 -5.40 16.46 -13.68
C ASP A 124 -5.71 15.52 -12.51
N MET A 125 -5.24 15.83 -11.30
CA MET A 125 -5.52 15.06 -10.08
C MET A 125 -6.18 15.95 -9.03
N CYS A 126 -7.26 15.45 -8.42
CA CYS A 126 -7.92 16.04 -7.28
C CYS A 126 -7.93 15.08 -6.08
N ILE A 127 -8.15 15.61 -4.88
CA ILE A 127 -8.33 14.78 -3.68
C ILE A 127 -9.60 13.94 -3.85
N ASP A 128 -9.46 12.63 -3.73
CA ASP A 128 -10.59 11.69 -3.79
C ASP A 128 -11.52 11.93 -2.59
N GLU A 129 -12.82 12.06 -2.82
CA GLU A 129 -13.76 12.19 -1.69
C GLU A 129 -13.78 10.93 -0.82
N ASN A 130 -13.53 9.78 -1.45
CA ASN A 130 -13.41 8.50 -0.79
C ASN A 130 -11.93 8.15 -0.57
N GLN A 131 -11.46 8.40 0.66
CA GLN A 131 -10.09 8.08 1.07
C GLN A 131 -9.87 6.59 1.41
N CYS A 132 -10.84 5.70 1.16
CA CYS A 132 -10.62 4.26 1.30
C CYS A 132 -9.81 3.68 0.13
N LEU A 133 -8.67 3.08 0.48
CA LEU A 133 -7.80 2.38 -0.47
C LEU A 133 -8.26 0.95 -0.78
N GLY A 134 -8.83 0.26 0.21
CA GLY A 134 -9.11 -1.18 0.17
C GLY A 134 -7.88 -2.07 0.40
N THR A 135 -6.71 -1.47 0.62
CA THR A 135 -5.43 -2.09 1.01
C THR A 135 -4.70 -1.15 1.97
N LEU A 136 -3.56 -1.57 2.53
CA LEU A 136 -2.86 -0.88 3.60
C LEU A 136 -3.79 -0.62 4.80
N THR A 137 -4.58 -1.64 5.16
CA THR A 137 -5.62 -1.55 6.19
C THR A 137 -5.04 -1.12 7.53
N GLY A 138 -5.65 -0.11 8.15
CA GLY A 138 -5.15 0.48 9.39
C GLY A 138 -4.16 1.63 9.20
N LEU A 139 -3.66 1.91 7.99
CA LEU A 139 -2.84 3.09 7.72
C LEU A 139 -3.66 4.37 7.90
N LYS A 140 -3.27 5.21 8.85
CA LYS A 140 -3.93 6.50 9.13
C LYS A 140 -3.24 7.68 8.44
N SER A 141 -2.06 7.47 7.86
CA SER A 141 -1.29 8.49 7.17
C SER A 141 -1.25 8.25 5.65
N GLY A 142 -1.82 9.16 4.89
CA GLY A 142 -1.87 9.08 3.42
C GLY A 142 -3.04 9.87 2.83
N LEU A 143 -2.85 10.43 1.64
CA LEU A 143 -3.87 11.16 0.90
C LEU A 143 -4.01 10.59 -0.50
N LEU A 144 -5.22 10.11 -0.81
CA LEU A 144 -5.57 9.55 -2.10
C LEU A 144 -6.04 10.65 -3.05
N LEU A 145 -5.52 10.60 -4.27
CA LEU A 145 -5.87 11.46 -5.39
C LEU A 145 -6.50 10.65 -6.51
N SER A 146 -7.52 11.22 -7.13
CA SER A 146 -8.23 10.69 -8.28
C SER A 146 -8.09 11.61 -9.50
N PRO A 147 -8.12 11.07 -10.73
CA PRO A 147 -8.11 11.88 -11.93
C PRO A 147 -9.38 12.75 -12.00
N MET A 148 -9.23 13.99 -12.46
CA MET A 148 -10.34 14.94 -12.62
C MET A 148 -11.21 14.61 -13.83
N THR A 149 -10.59 14.25 -14.96
CA THR A 149 -11.29 13.87 -16.17
C THR A 149 -11.41 12.35 -16.31
N TYR A 150 -12.65 11.86 -16.40
CA TYR A 150 -12.93 10.47 -16.73
C TYR A 150 -13.01 10.32 -18.25
N THR A 151 -11.86 10.31 -18.92
CA THR A 151 -11.84 9.91 -20.33
C THR A 151 -11.88 8.39 -20.42
N HIS A 152 -12.80 7.85 -21.22
CA HIS A 152 -12.97 6.40 -21.40
C HIS A 152 -11.71 5.70 -21.97
N GLU A 153 -10.74 6.48 -22.47
CA GLU A 153 -9.52 6.02 -23.13
C GLU A 153 -8.31 5.89 -22.19
N HIS A 154 -8.32 6.55 -21.02
CA HIS A 154 -7.22 6.49 -20.06
C HIS A 154 -7.64 5.75 -18.77
N PHE A 155 -6.91 4.69 -18.44
CA PHE A 155 -7.14 3.91 -17.23
C PHE A 155 -7.03 4.80 -15.97
N LYS A 156 -7.90 4.55 -14.99
CA LYS A 156 -7.92 5.26 -13.70
C LYS A 156 -6.64 4.95 -12.91
N HIS A 157 -5.65 5.84 -13.02
CA HIS A 157 -4.47 5.81 -12.19
C HIS A 157 -4.67 6.75 -11.01
N ARG A 158 -5.16 6.22 -9.89
CA ARG A 158 -5.21 6.98 -8.63
C ARG A 158 -3.79 7.09 -8.06
N LYS A 159 -3.51 8.15 -7.32
CA LYS A 159 -2.20 8.35 -6.67
C LYS A 159 -2.37 8.45 -5.17
N LEU A 160 -1.56 7.74 -4.41
CA LEU A 160 -1.51 7.84 -2.96
C LEU A 160 -0.24 8.59 -2.55
N ILE A 161 -0.39 9.73 -1.91
CA ILE A 161 0.69 10.48 -1.29
C ILE A 161 0.83 9.99 0.15
N VAL A 162 2.00 9.53 0.55
CA VAL A 162 2.29 9.08 1.93
C VAL A 162 3.49 9.85 2.48
N PRO A 163 3.38 10.52 3.63
CA PRO A 163 4.54 11.19 4.24
C PRO A 163 5.64 10.17 4.60
N PHE A 164 6.90 10.60 4.58
CA PHE A 164 8.01 9.77 5.00
C PHE A 164 8.33 9.98 6.49
N GLY A 165 8.62 8.90 7.21
CA GLY A 165 8.97 8.93 8.62
C GLY A 165 9.14 7.55 9.23
N ARG A 166 9.26 7.51 10.56
CA ARG A 166 9.25 6.26 11.32
C ARG A 166 7.83 5.71 11.35
N VAL A 167 7.63 4.50 10.84
CA VAL A 167 6.35 3.81 10.88
C VAL A 167 6.20 3.11 12.23
N TYR A 168 5.06 3.29 12.88
CA TYR A 168 4.74 2.61 14.13
C TYR A 168 3.27 2.21 14.18
N ALA A 169 2.99 1.11 14.87
CA ALA A 169 1.63 0.62 15.07
C ALA A 169 1.20 0.88 16.52
N ILE A 170 -0.08 1.19 16.70
CA ILE A 170 -0.75 1.22 18.01
C ILE A 170 -1.65 -0.02 18.08
N ARG A 171 -1.40 -0.85 19.10
CA ARG A 171 -2.07 -2.14 19.31
C ARG A 171 -3.58 -1.94 19.54
N ARG A 172 -4.34 -2.97 19.14
CA ARG A 172 -5.79 -3.15 19.35
C ARG A 172 -6.28 -2.54 20.68
N THR A 173 -7.24 -1.62 20.60
CA THR A 173 -8.12 -1.28 21.72
C THR A 173 -9.33 -2.21 21.71
N SER A 174 -10.11 -2.27 22.80
CA SER A 174 -11.30 -3.14 22.94
C SER A 174 -12.42 -2.87 21.93
N THR A 175 -12.27 -1.89 21.04
CA THR A 175 -13.28 -1.41 20.08
C THR A 175 -12.83 -1.47 18.62
N ILE A 176 -11.60 -1.89 18.31
CA ILE A 176 -11.06 -1.90 16.93
C ILE A 176 -10.39 -3.25 16.65
N ASP A 177 -10.78 -3.92 15.56
CA ASP A 177 -10.35 -5.27 15.20
C ASP A 177 -9.10 -5.34 14.30
N HIS A 178 -8.40 -4.23 14.11
CA HIS A 178 -7.11 -4.17 13.42
C HIS A 178 -6.21 -3.08 14.04
N GLN A 179 -4.90 -3.17 13.85
CA GLN A 179 -3.98 -2.15 14.37
C GLN A 179 -4.07 -0.84 13.55
N ASN A 180 -3.83 0.28 14.22
CA ASN A 180 -3.69 1.56 13.53
C ASN A 180 -2.21 1.86 13.32
N VAL A 181 -1.84 2.17 12.09
CA VAL A 181 -0.46 2.48 11.69
C VAL A 181 -0.35 3.97 11.43
N PHE A 182 0.63 4.59 12.09
CA PHE A 182 0.93 6.01 12.00
C PHE A 182 2.37 6.23 11.55
N ILE A 183 2.61 7.40 10.97
CA ILE A 183 3.94 7.80 10.49
C ILE A 183 4.41 8.99 11.32
N GLN A 184 5.43 8.77 12.14
CA GLN A 184 6.09 9.84 12.89
C GLN A 184 7.19 10.45 12.04
N ARG A 185 6.97 11.67 11.57
CA ARG A 185 8.04 12.41 10.88
C ARG A 185 9.01 13.00 11.90
N LYS A 186 10.30 13.03 11.57
CA LYS A 186 11.28 13.82 12.33
C LYS A 186 11.11 15.31 12.02
N ALA A 187 11.17 16.17 13.04
CA ALA A 187 10.93 17.63 12.90
C ALA A 187 11.99 18.33 12.01
N ASN A 188 13.21 17.80 11.95
CA ASN A 188 14.38 18.44 11.34
C ASN A 188 14.95 17.62 10.15
N MET A 189 14.11 17.11 9.26
CA MET A 189 14.64 16.40 8.08
C MET A 189 15.13 17.42 7.05
N SER A 190 16.45 17.53 6.94
CA SER A 190 17.16 18.03 5.76
C SER A 190 17.22 17.00 4.63
N ASP A 191 16.50 15.88 4.74
CA ASP A 191 16.43 14.85 3.71
C ASP A 191 15.71 15.37 2.47
N ALA A 192 16.23 15.02 1.30
CA ALA A 192 15.66 15.38 0.01
C ALA A 192 14.23 14.83 -0.19
N GLN A 193 13.89 13.71 0.46
CA GLN A 193 12.61 13.03 0.28
C GLN A 193 11.70 13.16 1.52
N GLN A 194 10.63 13.95 1.39
CA GLN A 194 9.68 14.22 2.50
C GLN A 194 8.42 13.35 2.45
N TYR A 195 8.11 12.77 1.29
CA TYR A 195 6.94 11.91 1.06
C TYR A 195 7.19 10.97 -0.12
N PHE A 196 6.40 9.91 -0.22
CA PHE A 196 6.37 8.99 -1.36
C PHE A 196 5.03 9.08 -2.09
N VAL A 197 5.05 8.75 -3.37
CA VAL A 197 3.85 8.66 -4.20
C VAL A 197 3.74 7.28 -4.76
N PHE A 198 2.60 6.65 -4.53
CA PHE A 198 2.28 5.33 -5.05
C PHE A 198 1.18 5.44 -6.10
N ILE A 199 1.33 4.71 -7.19
CA ILE A 199 0.36 4.65 -8.27
C ILE A 199 -0.52 3.43 -8.04
N LEU A 200 -1.83 3.65 -8.01
CA LEU A 200 -2.84 2.63 -7.93
C LEU A 200 -3.36 2.34 -9.33
N ASN A 201 -3.24 1.09 -9.75
CA ASN A 201 -3.84 0.61 -10.99
C ASN A 201 -5.09 -0.21 -10.65
N ASP A 202 -6.26 0.42 -10.75
CA ASP A 202 -7.53 -0.21 -10.35
C ASP A 202 -7.90 -1.41 -11.24
N ARG A 203 -7.39 -1.47 -12.47
CA ARG A 203 -7.58 -2.61 -13.38
C ARG A 203 -6.74 -3.81 -12.96
N LEU A 204 -5.47 -3.57 -12.65
CA LEU A 204 -4.54 -4.62 -12.25
C LEU A 204 -4.66 -4.98 -10.77
N ARG A 205 -5.28 -4.11 -9.96
CA ARG A 205 -5.37 -4.26 -8.49
C ARG A 205 -4.00 -4.27 -7.83
N ILE A 206 -3.12 -3.39 -8.31
CA ILE A 206 -1.74 -3.29 -7.86
C ILE A 206 -1.45 -1.85 -7.43
N ILE A 207 -0.78 -1.72 -6.30
CA ILE A 207 -0.11 -0.49 -5.87
C ILE A 207 1.38 -0.62 -6.16
N GLN A 208 1.94 0.37 -6.84
CA GLN A 208 3.35 0.40 -7.22
C GLN A 208 3.99 1.73 -6.82
N SER A 209 5.27 1.68 -6.50
CA SER A 209 6.08 2.88 -6.38
C SER A 209 6.45 3.42 -7.76
N ASN A 210 6.87 4.69 -7.80
CA ASN A 210 7.72 5.18 -8.88
C ASN A 210 9.04 4.37 -8.93
N ASP A 211 9.82 4.53 -9.99
CA ASP A 211 11.04 3.74 -10.27
C ASP A 211 12.22 3.99 -9.31
N SER A 212 11.97 4.46 -8.08
CA SER A 212 12.97 4.58 -7.03
C SER A 212 12.96 3.36 -6.09
N PRO A 213 14.11 2.72 -5.82
CA PRO A 213 14.20 1.58 -4.90
C PRO A 213 13.67 1.91 -3.50
N SER A 214 13.96 3.10 -3.00
CA SER A 214 13.49 3.58 -1.70
C SER A 214 11.97 3.60 -1.59
N GLY A 215 11.27 3.94 -2.68
CA GLY A 215 9.80 3.94 -2.69
C GLY A 215 9.23 2.52 -2.68
N TRP A 216 9.84 1.57 -3.40
CA TRP A 216 9.47 0.15 -3.33
C TRP A 216 9.68 -0.43 -1.93
N LEU A 217 10.83 -0.13 -1.33
CA LEU A 217 11.13 -0.49 0.06
C LEU A 217 10.12 0.12 1.03
N TYR A 218 9.78 1.41 0.87
CA TYR A 218 8.82 2.06 1.76
C TYR A 218 7.42 1.47 1.61
N LEU A 219 6.98 1.17 0.37
CA LEU A 219 5.72 0.48 0.13
C LEU A 219 5.69 -0.90 0.79
N SER A 220 6.79 -1.65 0.71
CA SER A 220 6.91 -2.95 1.36
C SER A 220 6.81 -2.85 2.88
N LEU A 221 7.44 -1.83 3.49
CA LEU A 221 7.33 -1.53 4.91
C LEU A 221 5.89 -1.22 5.31
N LEU A 222 5.18 -0.40 4.53
CA LEU A 222 3.78 -0.08 4.81
C LEU A 222 2.90 -1.33 4.74
N HIS A 223 3.07 -2.20 3.75
CA HIS A 223 2.32 -3.47 3.67
C HIS A 223 2.65 -4.42 4.81
N ALA A 224 3.93 -4.53 5.20
CA ALA A 224 4.34 -5.36 6.33
C ALA A 224 3.68 -4.88 7.62
N MET A 225 3.65 -3.56 7.86
CA MET A 225 3.11 -2.93 9.06
C MET A 225 1.58 -2.83 9.09
N THR A 226 0.90 -2.94 7.95
CA THR A 226 -0.58 -2.87 7.86
C THR A 226 -1.23 -4.25 7.70
N SER A 227 -0.42 -5.32 7.76
CA SER A 227 -0.87 -6.68 7.50
C SER A 227 -1.91 -7.15 8.51
N HIS A 228 -3.01 -7.68 7.98
CA HIS A 228 -3.99 -8.48 8.73
C HIS A 228 -3.88 -9.95 8.31
N LEU A 229 -4.47 -10.86 9.10
CA LEU A 229 -4.53 -12.29 8.78
C LEU A 229 -5.41 -12.57 7.55
N LEU A 230 -6.26 -11.62 7.17
CA LEU A 230 -7.14 -11.71 6.02
C LEU A 230 -6.57 -10.92 4.85
N PRO A 231 -6.72 -11.41 3.60
CA PRO A 231 -6.36 -10.64 2.43
C PRO A 231 -7.12 -9.33 2.37
N ASP A 232 -6.45 -8.29 1.90
CA ASP A 232 -7.10 -7.02 1.64
C ASP A 232 -7.95 -7.09 0.35
N GLN A 233 -8.93 -6.21 0.25
CA GLN A 233 -9.94 -6.26 -0.80
C GLN A 233 -9.44 -5.71 -2.13
N TYR A 234 -8.44 -4.83 -2.08
CA TYR A 234 -7.91 -4.22 -3.27
C TYR A 234 -7.00 -5.19 -4.00
N THR A 235 -5.96 -5.71 -3.35
CA THR A 235 -4.94 -6.58 -3.94
C THR A 235 -5.32 -8.06 -3.90
N GLY A 236 -6.23 -8.47 -3.00
CA GLY A 236 -6.55 -9.87 -2.77
C GLY A 236 -5.43 -10.64 -2.05
N MET A 237 -4.46 -9.93 -1.47
CA MET A 237 -3.33 -10.49 -0.75
C MET A 237 -3.29 -9.93 0.68
N THR A 238 -2.68 -10.68 1.59
CA THR A 238 -2.35 -10.14 2.92
C THR A 238 -1.22 -9.11 2.80
N GLY A 239 -1.12 -8.21 3.78
CA GLY A 239 -0.02 -7.24 3.82
C GLY A 239 1.36 -7.93 3.85
N MET A 240 1.49 -9.04 4.57
CA MET A 240 2.71 -9.84 4.62
C MET A 240 3.09 -10.40 3.24
N GLU A 241 2.16 -11.10 2.57
CA GLU A 241 2.40 -11.64 1.22
C GLU A 241 2.79 -10.53 0.25
N ARG A 242 2.09 -9.39 0.30
CA ARG A 242 2.39 -8.26 -0.57
C ARG A 242 3.76 -7.64 -0.26
N ALA A 243 4.14 -7.53 1.00
CA ALA A 243 5.46 -7.04 1.40
C ALA A 243 6.59 -7.95 0.90
N PHE A 244 6.45 -9.27 1.07
CA PHE A 244 7.42 -10.25 0.56
C PHE A 244 7.51 -10.24 -0.96
N GLN A 245 6.36 -10.15 -1.65
CA GLN A 245 6.32 -10.03 -3.10
C GLN A 245 7.08 -8.78 -3.58
N LEU A 246 6.95 -7.64 -2.89
CA LEU A 246 7.65 -6.40 -3.21
C LEU A 246 9.16 -6.51 -2.93
N LEU A 247 9.56 -7.04 -1.77
CA LEU A 247 10.98 -7.22 -1.39
C LEU A 247 11.72 -8.18 -2.31
N ASN A 248 11.04 -9.23 -2.78
CA ASN A 248 11.59 -10.18 -3.76
C ASN A 248 11.54 -9.65 -5.21
N SER A 249 10.85 -8.53 -5.46
CA SER A 249 10.76 -7.95 -6.81
C SER A 249 12.00 -7.12 -7.12
N ALA A 250 12.37 -7.08 -8.40
CA ALA A 250 13.52 -6.28 -8.86
C ALA A 250 13.43 -4.78 -8.49
N GLY A 251 12.23 -4.24 -8.18
CA GLY A 251 12.08 -2.84 -7.77
C GLY A 251 12.73 -2.49 -6.43
N CYS A 252 12.91 -3.46 -5.53
CA CYS A 252 13.64 -3.23 -4.27
C CYS A 252 15.16 -3.42 -4.42
N TRP A 253 15.62 -4.13 -5.46
CA TRP A 253 17.02 -4.48 -5.68
C TRP A 253 17.68 -3.39 -6.53
N THR A 254 18.95 -3.11 -6.26
CA THR A 254 19.63 -1.96 -6.85
C THR A 254 20.92 -2.36 -7.54
N ASP A 255 21.22 -1.65 -8.64
CA ASP A 255 22.52 -1.75 -9.34
C ASP A 255 23.58 -0.80 -8.76
N GLN A 256 23.25 -0.12 -7.65
CA GLN A 256 24.08 0.82 -6.92
C GLN A 256 23.95 0.61 -5.40
N PRO A 257 24.94 1.02 -4.59
CA PRO A 257 24.82 1.02 -3.14
C PRO A 257 23.60 1.81 -2.65
N TYR A 258 22.92 1.29 -1.64
CA TYR A 258 21.77 1.96 -1.02
C TYR A 258 22.19 3.28 -0.39
N ASP A 259 21.35 4.31 -0.54
CA ASP A 259 21.49 5.56 0.17
C ASP A 259 21.03 5.43 1.64
N ALA A 260 21.39 6.42 2.46
CA ALA A 260 21.05 6.44 3.89
C ALA A 260 19.54 6.32 4.14
N LEU A 261 18.71 6.85 3.23
CA LEU A 261 17.26 6.76 3.31
C LEU A 261 16.78 5.32 3.10
N SER A 262 17.27 4.62 2.07
CA SER A 262 16.91 3.22 1.84
C SER A 262 17.38 2.32 2.97
N LEU A 263 18.59 2.55 3.50
CA LEU A 263 19.11 1.82 4.67
C LEU A 263 18.23 2.03 5.90
N ASN A 264 17.72 3.25 6.13
CA ASN A 264 16.79 3.53 7.21
C ASN A 264 15.47 2.75 7.05
N ILE A 265 14.92 2.69 5.83
CA ILE A 265 13.70 1.91 5.55
C ILE A 265 13.96 0.42 5.77
N LEU A 266 15.07 -0.10 5.26
CA LEU A 266 15.49 -1.50 5.43
C LEU A 266 15.64 -1.85 6.91
N HIS A 267 16.25 -0.96 7.70
CA HIS A 267 16.33 -1.11 9.16
C HIS A 267 14.93 -1.22 9.78
N GLN A 268 13.98 -0.35 9.39
CA GLN A 268 12.61 -0.42 9.91
C GLN A 268 11.92 -1.75 9.56
N ILE A 269 12.18 -2.31 8.37
CA ILE A 269 11.64 -3.62 7.96
C ILE A 269 12.27 -4.75 8.78
N ALA A 270 13.59 -4.74 8.97
CA ALA A 270 14.29 -5.75 9.76
C ALA A 270 13.78 -5.80 11.22
N MET A 271 13.47 -4.64 11.80
CA MET A 271 12.90 -4.52 13.15
C MET A 271 11.50 -5.13 13.30
N ILE A 272 10.80 -5.47 12.22
CA ILE A 272 9.52 -6.20 12.29
C ILE A 272 9.76 -7.66 12.69
N SER A 273 10.90 -8.24 12.33
CA SER A 273 11.23 -9.61 12.69
C SER A 273 11.40 -9.76 14.21
N PRO A 274 10.91 -10.88 14.78
CA PRO A 274 11.16 -11.17 16.18
C PRO A 274 12.65 -11.43 16.40
N LYS A 275 13.14 -11.14 17.60
CA LYS A 275 14.52 -11.43 18.00
C LYS A 275 14.58 -12.86 18.53
N ALA A 276 15.66 -13.57 18.23
CA ALA A 276 15.85 -14.94 18.70
C ALA A 276 17.20 -15.05 19.42
N VAL A 277 17.17 -15.60 20.64
CA VAL A 277 18.37 -15.76 21.48
C VAL A 277 18.36 -17.13 22.16
N TYR A 278 19.52 -17.76 22.30
CA TYR A 278 19.69 -18.94 23.15
C TYR A 278 19.78 -18.54 24.63
N TYR A 279 18.88 -19.11 25.44
CA TYR A 279 18.94 -19.00 26.89
C TYR A 279 19.13 -20.39 27.50
N GLN A 280 20.30 -20.65 28.09
CA GLN A 280 20.58 -21.87 28.87
C GLN A 280 20.15 -23.18 28.16
N HIS A 281 20.48 -23.30 26.87
CA HIS A 281 20.13 -24.44 25.98
C HIS A 281 18.67 -24.48 25.50
N MET A 282 17.84 -23.49 25.81
CA MET A 282 16.51 -23.29 25.25
C MET A 282 16.48 -22.12 24.27
N GLN A 283 15.67 -22.26 23.23
CA GLN A 283 15.41 -21.20 22.28
C GLN A 283 14.38 -20.24 22.85
N LYS A 284 14.72 -18.95 22.95
CA LYS A 284 13.79 -17.89 23.33
C LYS A 284 13.57 -16.97 22.14
N ILE A 285 12.29 -16.80 21.77
CA ILE A 285 11.87 -15.80 20.79
C ILE A 285 11.34 -14.61 21.57
N ASP A 286 11.94 -13.45 21.34
CA ASP A 286 11.54 -12.16 21.90
C ASP A 286 10.75 -11.40 20.84
N TRP A 287 9.44 -11.34 21.05
CA TRP A 287 8.50 -10.69 20.15
C TRP A 287 8.35 -9.22 20.54
N ASN A 288 8.11 -8.36 19.55
CA ASN A 288 7.87 -6.93 19.75
C ASN A 288 6.46 -6.64 20.30
N ASP A 289 6.13 -7.22 21.45
CA ASP A 289 4.78 -7.31 22.03
C ASP A 289 4.13 -5.97 22.37
N ASP A 290 4.96 -4.97 22.67
CA ASP A 290 4.53 -3.64 23.05
C ASP A 290 3.96 -2.84 21.87
N THR A 291 4.33 -3.21 20.63
CA THR A 291 4.03 -2.40 19.44
C THR A 291 3.37 -3.15 18.30
N LEU A 292 3.65 -4.45 18.13
CA LEU A 292 3.23 -5.23 16.96
C LEU A 292 2.55 -6.56 17.34
N PRO A 293 1.42 -6.92 16.70
CA PRO A 293 0.85 -8.26 16.78
C PRO A 293 1.81 -9.34 16.24
N TYR A 294 1.77 -10.51 16.85
CA TYR A 294 2.57 -11.68 16.45
C TYR A 294 2.41 -12.07 14.98
N SER A 295 1.20 -11.92 14.42
CA SER A 295 0.92 -12.27 13.03
C SER A 295 1.66 -11.43 11.98
N LEU A 296 2.27 -10.31 12.39
CA LEU A 296 3.09 -9.48 11.51
C LEU A 296 4.57 -9.84 11.56
N GLN A 297 5.01 -10.44 12.67
CA GLN A 297 6.41 -10.59 13.00
C GLN A 297 6.98 -11.84 12.31
N HIS A 298 7.32 -11.69 11.03
CA HIS A 298 7.91 -12.77 10.22
C HIS A 298 9.45 -12.72 10.29
N CYS A 299 10.10 -13.83 10.62
CA CYS A 299 11.57 -13.93 10.73
C CYS A 299 12.31 -13.67 9.41
N GLY A 300 11.67 -13.96 8.28
CA GLY A 300 12.21 -13.71 6.94
C GLY A 300 12.41 -12.23 6.57
N TYR A 301 11.81 -11.26 7.28
CA TYR A 301 12.07 -9.83 6.97
C TYR A 301 13.54 -9.47 7.21
N TYR A 302 14.09 -9.85 8.36
CA TYR A 302 15.50 -9.66 8.69
C TYR A 302 16.42 -10.36 7.66
N LEU A 303 16.12 -11.62 7.33
CA LEU A 303 16.93 -12.40 6.38
C LEU A 303 16.93 -11.77 4.98
N LEU A 304 15.78 -11.27 4.50
CA LEU A 304 15.70 -10.54 3.23
C LEU A 304 16.46 -9.23 3.26
N VAL A 305 16.27 -8.42 4.30
CA VAL A 305 16.94 -7.13 4.45
C VAL A 305 18.45 -7.32 4.47
N LYS A 306 18.95 -8.30 5.22
CA LYS A 306 20.38 -8.63 5.25
C LYS A 306 20.89 -8.96 3.85
N LYS A 307 20.17 -9.81 3.10
CA LYS A 307 20.56 -10.18 1.73
C LYS A 307 20.60 -8.98 0.79
N LEU A 308 19.64 -8.07 0.91
CA LEU A 308 19.59 -6.82 0.13
C LEU A 308 20.82 -5.95 0.44
N ILE A 309 21.12 -5.74 1.73
CA ILE A 309 22.28 -4.94 2.17
C ILE A 309 23.60 -5.59 1.69
N GLU A 310 23.79 -6.89 1.90
CA GLU A 310 24.99 -7.62 1.45
C GLU A 310 25.18 -7.51 -0.08
N THR A 311 24.08 -7.63 -0.85
CA THR A 311 24.13 -7.49 -2.30
C THR A 311 24.51 -6.07 -2.71
N SER A 312 23.99 -5.08 -2.00
CA SER A 312 24.31 -3.66 -2.19
C SER A 312 25.78 -3.36 -1.87
N GLU A 313 26.30 -3.89 -0.76
CA GLU A 313 27.70 -3.71 -0.34
C GLU A 313 28.67 -4.34 -1.34
N ARG A 314 28.30 -5.47 -1.96
CA ARG A 314 29.08 -6.07 -3.05
C ARG A 314 29.23 -5.16 -4.27
N LEU A 315 28.40 -4.14 -4.43
CA LEU A 315 28.49 -3.17 -5.53
C LEU A 315 29.38 -1.97 -5.18
N ASN A 316 29.81 -1.82 -3.92
CA ASN A 316 30.65 -0.70 -3.48
C ASN A 316 31.96 -0.59 -4.27
N PHE A 317 32.52 -1.67 -4.80
CA PHE A 317 33.76 -1.59 -5.58
C PHE A 317 33.57 -0.89 -6.94
N MET A 318 32.36 -0.90 -7.50
CA MET A 318 32.05 -0.22 -8.77
C MET A 318 31.68 1.26 -8.57
N HIS A 319 31.25 1.61 -7.36
CA HIS A 319 30.71 2.93 -7.05
C HIS A 319 31.55 3.59 -5.95
N PHE A 320 32.32 4.61 -6.32
CA PHE A 320 33.10 5.42 -5.37
C PHE A 320 32.12 6.19 -4.44
N SER A 321 31.75 5.59 -3.29
CA SER A 321 30.91 6.25 -2.29
C SER A 321 31.74 6.68 -1.07
N LEU A 322 31.58 7.94 -0.67
CA LEU A 322 32.26 8.61 0.45
C LEU A 322 31.55 8.41 1.80
N HIS A 323 30.54 7.53 1.91
CA HIS A 323 29.66 7.44 3.08
C HIS A 323 29.60 6.03 3.70
N THR A 324 30.76 5.44 3.96
CA THR A 324 30.85 4.09 4.55
C THR A 324 30.77 4.09 6.09
N GLU A 325 30.80 5.24 6.77
CA GLU A 325 30.95 5.27 8.24
C GLU A 325 29.65 4.97 9.02
N GLU A 326 28.46 5.17 8.46
CA GLU A 326 27.19 4.87 9.16
C GLU A 326 26.67 3.44 8.94
N ILE A 327 27.12 2.77 7.87
CA ILE A 327 26.66 1.44 7.42
C ILE A 327 27.00 0.35 8.46
N LEU A 328 28.04 0.55 9.26
CA LEU A 328 28.55 -0.46 10.20
C LEU A 328 27.70 -0.64 11.46
N THR A 329 26.69 0.20 11.72
CA THR A 329 25.85 0.07 12.93
C THR A 329 24.76 -1.01 12.80
N LEU A 330 24.33 -1.35 11.59
CA LEU A 330 23.35 -2.42 11.34
C LEU A 330 23.90 -3.82 11.65
N ASN A 331 25.20 -4.01 11.45
CA ASN A 331 25.89 -5.28 11.68
C ASN A 331 26.54 -5.39 13.07
N ALA A 332 26.56 -4.30 13.87
CA ALA A 332 27.32 -4.22 15.12
C ALA A 332 26.48 -4.35 16.41
N GLU A 333 25.16 -4.24 16.33
CA GLU A 333 24.30 -4.60 17.47
C GLU A 333 24.02 -6.10 17.42
N ASN A 334 24.75 -6.85 18.25
CA ASN A 334 24.65 -8.30 18.49
C ASN A 334 23.27 -8.74 19.03
N GLU A 335 22.17 -8.31 18.42
CA GLU A 335 20.81 -8.54 18.93
C GLU A 335 20.12 -9.76 18.30
N TYR A 336 20.53 -10.17 17.10
CA TYR A 336 19.94 -11.30 16.38
C TYR A 336 20.92 -12.46 16.29
N ASP A 337 20.53 -13.64 16.79
CA ASP A 337 21.22 -14.89 16.45
C ASP A 337 20.73 -15.37 15.08
N GLU A 338 21.51 -15.08 14.04
CA GLU A 338 21.15 -15.36 12.64
C GLU A 338 20.91 -16.85 12.39
N ARG A 339 21.73 -17.73 12.97
CA ARG A 339 21.59 -19.19 12.79
C ARG A 339 20.26 -19.67 13.34
N LEU A 340 19.88 -19.12 14.49
CA LEU A 340 18.61 -19.42 15.14
C LEU A 340 17.43 -18.91 14.31
N LEU A 341 17.51 -17.69 13.75
CA LEU A 341 16.48 -17.16 12.84
C LEU A 341 16.34 -17.98 11.57
N MET A 342 17.45 -18.40 10.96
CA MET A 342 17.45 -19.27 9.78
C MET A 342 16.78 -20.62 10.10
N LYS A 343 17.08 -21.19 11.27
CA LYS A 343 16.44 -22.43 11.76
C LYS A 343 14.93 -22.24 11.98
N ILE A 344 14.51 -21.18 12.67
CA ILE A 344 13.08 -20.84 12.86
C ILE A 344 12.40 -20.73 11.51
N TYR A 345 12.97 -19.96 10.58
CA TYR A 345 12.40 -19.80 9.25
C TYR A 345 12.21 -21.16 8.58
N TRP A 346 13.23 -22.02 8.62
CA TRP A 346 13.18 -23.35 8.00
C TRP A 346 12.11 -24.26 8.64
N ASP A 347 12.03 -24.29 9.96
CA ASP A 347 11.05 -25.09 10.71
C ASP A 347 9.61 -24.66 10.40
N TYR A 348 9.36 -23.34 10.28
CA TYR A 348 8.03 -22.78 9.97
C TYR A 348 7.76 -22.55 8.48
N ARG A 349 8.72 -22.84 7.60
CA ARG A 349 8.64 -22.55 6.15
C ARG A 349 7.34 -23.05 5.50
N HIS A 350 6.92 -24.26 5.86
CA HIS A 350 5.72 -24.89 5.29
C HIS A 350 4.40 -24.30 5.81
N SER A 351 4.42 -23.55 6.92
CA SER A 351 3.25 -22.86 7.44
C SER A 351 2.93 -21.55 6.69
N TYR A 352 3.93 -20.97 6.01
CA TYR A 352 3.74 -19.74 5.24
C TYR A 352 3.22 -20.01 3.84
N ASN A 353 2.39 -19.08 3.33
CA ASN A 353 2.00 -19.04 1.92
C ASN A 353 3.28 -18.96 1.06
N PRO A 354 3.40 -19.73 -0.04
CA PRO A 354 4.52 -19.63 -0.99
C PRO A 354 4.90 -18.20 -1.39
N VAL A 355 3.95 -17.27 -1.47
CA VAL A 355 4.22 -15.86 -1.82
C VAL A 355 4.93 -15.09 -0.70
N ALA A 356 4.73 -15.50 0.57
CA ALA A 356 5.38 -14.95 1.75
C ALA A 356 6.68 -15.67 2.13
N ARG A 357 7.27 -16.45 1.20
CA ARG A 357 8.55 -17.14 1.41
C ARG A 357 9.72 -16.32 0.88
N LEU A 358 10.91 -16.66 1.39
CA LEU A 358 12.19 -16.19 0.85
C LEU A 358 12.38 -16.72 -0.59
N SER A 359 13.19 -16.02 -1.38
CA SER A 359 13.54 -16.48 -2.72
C SER A 359 14.26 -17.84 -2.66
N ALA A 360 14.12 -18.64 -3.72
CA ALA A 360 14.72 -19.98 -3.78
C ALA A 360 16.23 -19.95 -3.54
N GLU A 361 16.92 -18.90 -3.99
CA GLU A 361 18.36 -18.70 -3.79
C GLU A 361 18.71 -18.56 -2.30
N ILE A 362 17.94 -17.75 -1.57
CA ILE A 362 18.13 -17.56 -0.13
C ILE A 362 17.77 -18.83 0.64
N GLU A 363 16.71 -19.55 0.23
CA GLU A 363 16.35 -20.81 0.87
C GLU A 363 17.41 -21.90 0.68
N ILE A 364 18.07 -21.97 -0.48
CA ILE A 364 19.18 -22.90 -0.72
C ILE A 364 20.37 -22.55 0.17
N GLU A 365 20.71 -21.27 0.32
CA GLU A 365 21.78 -20.79 1.21
C GLU A 365 21.49 -21.14 2.69
N ILE A 366 20.24 -20.97 3.13
CA ILE A 366 19.79 -21.39 4.47
C ILE A 366 19.90 -22.90 4.63
N MET A 367 19.49 -23.67 3.63
CA MET A 367 19.58 -25.13 3.68
C MET A 367 21.04 -25.60 3.78
N GLU A 368 21.96 -24.97 3.05
CA GLU A 368 23.38 -25.32 3.09
C GLU A 368 24.03 -25.02 4.45
N THR A 369 23.61 -23.96 5.10
CA THR A 369 24.12 -23.54 6.42
C THR A 369 23.49 -24.32 7.59
N THR A 370 22.27 -24.85 7.43
CA THR A 370 21.52 -25.56 8.48
C THR A 370 21.66 -27.10 8.47
N LYS A 371 22.40 -27.68 7.51
CA LYS A 371 22.63 -29.13 7.30
C LYS A 371 23.13 -29.95 8.52
N SER A 372 23.33 -29.35 9.69
CA SER A 372 23.91 -29.99 10.88
C SER A 372 22.92 -30.34 12.00
N GLU A 373 21.64 -29.96 11.93
CA GLU A 373 20.69 -30.22 13.02
C GLU A 373 19.34 -30.75 12.50
N GLU A 374 18.79 -31.77 13.16
CA GLU A 374 17.50 -32.37 12.83
C GLU A 374 16.40 -31.31 12.82
N SER A 375 15.71 -31.17 11.68
CA SER A 375 14.56 -30.27 11.54
C SER A 375 13.42 -30.71 12.45
N TYR A 376 12.98 -29.84 13.34
CA TYR A 376 11.81 -30.11 14.17
C TYR A 376 10.56 -29.75 13.37
N GLN A 377 9.80 -30.74 12.91
CA GLN A 377 8.45 -30.47 12.41
C GLN A 377 7.56 -30.18 13.62
N ALA A 378 7.00 -28.96 13.66
CA ALA A 378 5.97 -28.64 14.63
C ALA A 378 4.81 -29.63 14.46
N LEU A 379 4.65 -30.53 15.44
CA LEU A 379 3.42 -31.28 15.63
C LEU A 379 2.33 -30.24 15.92
N VAL A 380 1.48 -29.96 14.94
CA VAL A 380 0.21 -29.29 15.20
C VAL A 380 -0.61 -30.28 16.04
N GLU A 381 -0.44 -30.23 17.35
CA GLU A 381 -1.43 -30.83 18.25
C GLU A 381 -2.76 -30.17 17.90
N ARG A 382 -3.72 -30.99 17.46
CA ARG A 382 -5.10 -30.56 17.36
C ARG A 382 -5.56 -30.34 18.80
N ASP A 383 -5.30 -29.15 19.34
CA ASP A 383 -5.92 -28.69 20.56
C ASP A 383 -7.42 -28.60 20.29
N SER A 384 -8.07 -29.73 20.54
CA SER A 384 -9.51 -29.92 20.65
C SER A 384 -10.01 -29.42 22.00
N THR A 385 -9.26 -28.53 22.66
CA THR A 385 -9.85 -27.67 23.66
C THR A 385 -10.73 -26.68 22.93
N VAL A 386 -12.04 -26.87 23.10
CA VAL A 386 -13.08 -25.88 22.84
C VAL A 386 -12.73 -24.63 23.65
N GLY A 387 -11.78 -23.85 23.14
CA GLY A 387 -11.63 -22.47 23.54
C GLY A 387 -12.93 -21.81 23.13
N ASN A 388 -13.62 -21.21 24.08
CA ASN A 388 -14.70 -20.27 23.82
C ASN A 388 -14.10 -19.02 23.13
N GLN A 389 -13.43 -19.18 21.99
CA GLN A 389 -13.38 -18.16 20.98
C GLN A 389 -14.83 -18.03 20.53
N LYS A 390 -15.45 -16.89 20.89
CA LYS A 390 -16.67 -16.47 20.19
C LYS A 390 -16.39 -16.67 18.71
N LEU A 391 -17.10 -17.61 18.09
CA LEU A 391 -17.29 -17.64 16.64
C LEU A 391 -17.54 -16.18 16.26
N ILE A 392 -16.63 -15.60 15.48
CA ILE A 392 -16.74 -14.21 15.02
C ILE A 392 -18.08 -14.16 14.28
N GLN A 393 -19.11 -13.69 14.98
CA GLN A 393 -20.44 -13.55 14.45
C GLN A 393 -20.32 -12.45 13.42
N LEU A 394 -20.43 -12.84 12.15
CA LEU A 394 -20.44 -11.98 10.97
C LEU A 394 -19.30 -10.94 10.93
N VAL A 395 -18.39 -11.19 9.99
CA VAL A 395 -17.38 -10.27 9.42
C VAL A 395 -17.86 -8.80 9.32
N ASN A 396 -19.18 -8.55 9.22
CA ASN A 396 -19.79 -7.22 9.16
C ASN A 396 -19.49 -6.28 10.34
N ASP A 397 -19.30 -6.77 11.57
CA ASP A 397 -19.09 -5.88 12.74
C ASP A 397 -17.67 -5.30 12.83
N MET A 398 -16.67 -5.93 12.20
CA MET A 398 -15.28 -5.44 12.18
C MET A 398 -15.10 -4.14 11.36
N TYR A 399 -16.14 -3.70 10.66
CA TYR A 399 -16.06 -2.65 9.65
C TYR A 399 -17.10 -1.53 9.78
N HIS A 400 -17.83 -1.49 10.90
CA HIS A 400 -18.93 -0.54 11.16
C HIS A 400 -18.49 0.95 11.21
N SER A 401 -17.18 1.23 11.29
CA SER A 401 -16.60 2.58 11.28
C SER A 401 -16.24 3.12 9.89
N GLY A 402 -16.66 2.45 8.80
CA GLY A 402 -16.41 2.90 7.43
C GLY A 402 -14.99 2.66 6.92
N ASP A 403 -14.18 1.86 7.63
CA ASP A 403 -12.79 1.58 7.25
C ASP A 403 -12.66 0.44 6.22
N VAL A 404 -13.68 -0.40 6.00
CA VAL A 404 -13.75 -1.26 4.80
C VAL A 404 -15.18 -1.75 4.53
N TYR A 405 -15.91 -1.15 3.57
CA TYR A 405 -16.97 -1.93 2.91
C TYR A 405 -16.25 -2.98 2.08
N LEU A 406 -16.45 -4.27 2.34
CA LEU A 406 -16.29 -5.30 1.30
C LEU A 406 -17.06 -4.78 0.11
N LYS A 407 -16.34 -4.16 -0.84
CA LYS A 407 -16.94 -3.79 -2.10
C LYS A 407 -17.37 -5.12 -2.67
N ASP A 408 -18.68 -5.34 -2.66
CA ASP A 408 -19.24 -6.62 -3.03
C ASP A 408 -18.65 -6.95 -4.40
N VAL A 409 -18.15 -8.17 -4.58
CA VAL A 409 -17.41 -8.54 -5.80
C VAL A 409 -18.32 -8.39 -7.03
N SER A 410 -19.64 -8.35 -6.81
CA SER A 410 -20.70 -7.94 -7.74
C SER A 410 -20.58 -6.50 -8.27
N GLU A 411 -20.02 -5.56 -7.50
CA GLU A 411 -19.82 -4.15 -7.88
C GLU A 411 -18.50 -3.88 -8.63
N LEU A 412 -17.73 -4.93 -8.91
CA LEU A 412 -16.45 -4.82 -9.62
C LEU A 412 -16.66 -4.78 -11.13
N THR A 413 -16.24 -3.68 -11.77
CA THR A 413 -16.29 -3.53 -13.23
C THR A 413 -15.23 -4.35 -13.98
N CYS A 414 -14.23 -4.88 -13.26
CA CYS A 414 -13.15 -5.67 -13.84
C CYS A 414 -12.66 -6.75 -12.87
N PHE A 415 -12.25 -7.86 -13.45
CA PHE A 415 -11.97 -9.12 -12.78
C PHE A 415 -10.51 -9.53 -13.08
N PRO A 416 -9.61 -9.61 -12.08
CA PRO A 416 -8.17 -9.79 -12.32
C PRO A 416 -7.80 -11.26 -12.57
N LEU A 417 -8.22 -11.80 -13.72
CA LEU A 417 -8.08 -13.20 -14.16
C LEU A 417 -6.67 -13.81 -14.00
N ASN A 418 -5.61 -13.01 -14.04
CA ASN A 418 -4.22 -13.49 -13.93
C ASN A 418 -3.84 -13.93 -12.50
N GLN A 419 -4.50 -13.38 -11.48
CA GLN A 419 -4.29 -13.76 -10.06
C GLN A 419 -5.12 -14.99 -9.66
N TRP A 420 -6.04 -15.46 -10.51
CA TRP A 420 -7.03 -16.49 -10.19
C TRP A 420 -6.51 -17.92 -10.32
N LEU A 421 -5.40 -18.10 -11.04
CA LEU A 421 -4.93 -19.40 -11.49
C LEU A 421 -3.63 -19.84 -10.82
N THR A 422 -3.25 -19.17 -9.73
CA THR A 422 -1.96 -19.35 -9.04
C THR A 422 -2.07 -19.95 -7.65
N ASP A 423 -3.22 -19.87 -6.96
CA ASP A 423 -3.41 -20.37 -5.59
C ASP A 423 -4.86 -20.87 -5.36
N ASP A 424 -5.04 -21.96 -4.62
CA ASP A 424 -6.37 -22.55 -4.34
C ASP A 424 -7.19 -21.70 -3.36
N TYR A 425 -6.53 -20.90 -2.52
CA TYR A 425 -7.19 -20.00 -1.57
C TYR A 425 -7.84 -18.79 -2.28
N SER A 426 -7.18 -18.24 -3.33
CA SER A 426 -7.74 -17.15 -4.12
C SER A 426 -8.94 -17.61 -4.96
N VAL A 427 -8.95 -18.88 -5.39
CA VAL A 427 -10.08 -19.50 -6.08
C VAL A 427 -11.34 -19.48 -5.20
N ASN A 428 -11.25 -19.84 -3.91
CA ASN A 428 -12.41 -19.90 -3.00
C ASN A 428 -13.14 -18.56 -2.80
N THR A 429 -12.40 -17.49 -2.50
CA THR A 429 -12.98 -16.16 -2.23
C THR A 429 -13.65 -15.57 -3.48
N ILE A 430 -13.11 -15.89 -4.65
CA ILE A 430 -13.58 -15.40 -5.94
C ILE A 430 -14.78 -16.21 -6.45
N TRP A 431 -14.86 -17.52 -6.17
CA TRP A 431 -16.06 -18.33 -6.41
C TRP A 431 -17.29 -17.75 -5.71
N VAL A 432 -17.14 -17.34 -4.45
CA VAL A 432 -18.22 -16.70 -3.67
C VAL A 432 -18.62 -15.37 -4.32
N GLY A 433 -17.66 -14.61 -4.83
CA GLY A 433 -17.93 -13.36 -5.55
C GLY A 433 -18.66 -13.54 -6.88
N LEU A 434 -18.27 -14.53 -7.69
CA LEU A 434 -18.95 -14.88 -8.94
C LEU A 434 -20.37 -15.39 -8.70
N LEU A 435 -20.59 -16.14 -7.63
CA LEU A 435 -21.91 -16.63 -7.23
C LEU A 435 -22.84 -15.47 -6.87
N LYS A 436 -22.36 -14.52 -6.06
CA LYS A 436 -23.11 -13.30 -5.71
C LYS A 436 -23.39 -12.42 -6.92
N LEU A 437 -22.45 -12.30 -7.85
CA LEU A 437 -22.65 -11.54 -9.09
C LEU A 437 -23.69 -12.21 -9.99
N ALA A 438 -23.64 -13.54 -10.14
CA ALA A 438 -24.66 -14.28 -10.88
C ALA A 438 -26.06 -14.06 -10.29
N GLU A 439 -26.17 -14.03 -8.96
CA GLU A 439 -27.43 -13.73 -8.25
C GLU A 439 -27.86 -12.27 -8.40
N SER A 440 -26.94 -11.30 -8.32
CA SER A 440 -27.27 -9.89 -8.57
C SER A 440 -27.77 -9.68 -9.99
N LEU A 441 -27.15 -10.32 -10.99
CA LEU A 441 -27.59 -10.28 -12.38
C LEU A 441 -28.96 -10.95 -12.59
N LYS A 442 -29.26 -12.01 -11.83
CA LYS A 442 -30.59 -12.63 -11.78
C LYS A 442 -31.66 -11.65 -11.28
N THR A 443 -31.33 -10.80 -10.31
CA THR A 443 -32.27 -9.79 -9.79
C THR A 443 -32.44 -8.56 -10.69
N THR A 444 -31.41 -8.16 -11.44
CA THR A 444 -31.44 -6.96 -12.30
C THR A 444 -31.91 -7.24 -13.74
N ASN A 445 -31.80 -8.49 -14.21
CA ASN A 445 -32.33 -9.00 -15.49
C ASN A 445 -31.97 -8.15 -16.73
N VAL A 446 -30.74 -7.65 -16.78
CA VAL A 446 -30.20 -6.89 -17.94
C VAL A 446 -29.54 -7.88 -18.92
N PRO A 447 -30.03 -7.99 -20.18
CA PRO A 447 -29.60 -9.05 -21.11
C PRO A 447 -28.12 -8.94 -21.53
N ASP A 448 -27.60 -7.73 -21.72
CA ASP A 448 -26.21 -7.50 -22.15
C ASP A 448 -25.19 -7.94 -21.08
N ASP A 449 -25.51 -7.75 -19.79
CA ASP A 449 -24.61 -8.12 -18.70
C ASP A 449 -24.66 -9.63 -18.41
N ILE A 450 -25.81 -10.27 -18.64
CA ILE A 450 -25.97 -11.72 -18.64
C ILE A 450 -25.13 -12.34 -19.78
N GLU A 451 -25.17 -11.76 -20.98
CA GLU A 451 -24.36 -12.22 -22.11
C GLU A 451 -22.85 -12.10 -21.80
N ARG A 452 -22.41 -10.96 -21.27
CA ARG A 452 -21.00 -10.76 -20.84
C ARG A 452 -20.55 -11.76 -19.78
N PHE A 453 -21.41 -12.04 -18.80
CA PHE A 453 -21.09 -13.02 -17.76
C PHE A 453 -21.06 -14.47 -18.30
N THR A 454 -21.94 -14.82 -19.24
CA THR A 454 -21.87 -16.14 -19.90
C THR A 454 -20.62 -16.29 -20.77
N ILE A 455 -20.15 -15.22 -21.43
CA ILE A 455 -18.86 -15.21 -22.15
C ILE A 455 -17.70 -15.41 -21.16
N LEU A 456 -17.73 -14.75 -19.99
CA LEU A 456 -16.74 -14.95 -18.93
C LEU A 456 -16.74 -16.40 -18.43
N LEU A 457 -17.91 -17.01 -18.20
CA LEU A 457 -18.01 -18.42 -17.80
C LEU A 457 -17.47 -19.36 -18.88
N LYS A 458 -17.76 -19.12 -20.16
CA LYS A 458 -17.21 -19.90 -21.29
C LYS A 458 -15.68 -19.78 -21.36
N PHE A 459 -15.15 -18.58 -21.15
CA PHE A 459 -13.71 -18.33 -21.08
C PHE A 459 -13.05 -19.06 -19.90
N LEU A 460 -13.68 -19.02 -18.72
CA LEU A 460 -13.23 -19.75 -17.54
C LEU A 460 -13.31 -21.26 -17.71
N TYR A 461 -14.34 -21.76 -18.39
CA TYR A 461 -14.48 -23.17 -18.73
C TYR A 461 -13.35 -23.64 -19.67
N TYR A 462 -13.00 -22.80 -20.65
CA TYR A 462 -11.87 -23.05 -21.53
C TYR A 462 -10.54 -23.10 -20.76
N ILE A 463 -10.29 -22.15 -19.84
CA ILE A 463 -9.06 -22.13 -19.02
C ILE A 463 -9.02 -23.30 -18.03
N SER A 464 -10.15 -23.59 -17.36
CA SER A 464 -10.30 -24.71 -16.42
C SER A 464 -9.98 -26.05 -17.08
N SER A 465 -10.39 -26.24 -18.35
CA SER A 465 -10.06 -27.45 -19.11
C SER A 465 -8.56 -27.64 -19.34
N LYS A 466 -7.79 -26.54 -19.39
CA LYS A 466 -6.33 -26.56 -19.56
C LYS A 466 -5.55 -26.59 -18.24
N ARG A 467 -6.16 -26.18 -17.12
CA ARG A 467 -5.50 -26.05 -15.80
C ARG A 467 -6.01 -27.01 -14.71
N GLY A 468 -6.92 -27.94 -15.04
CA GLY A 468 -7.34 -29.01 -14.11
C GLY A 468 -8.36 -28.61 -13.04
N ILE A 469 -8.97 -27.43 -13.12
CA ILE A 469 -10.05 -27.00 -12.23
C ILE A 469 -11.28 -27.91 -12.47
N ARG A 470 -11.94 -28.39 -11.41
CA ARG A 470 -13.12 -29.27 -11.53
C ARG A 470 -14.28 -28.53 -12.21
N LYS A 471 -14.68 -29.02 -13.39
CA LYS A 471 -15.73 -28.44 -14.27
C LYS A 471 -17.09 -28.24 -13.61
N ILE A 472 -17.40 -29.07 -12.60
CA ILE A 472 -18.66 -29.07 -11.86
C ILE A 472 -18.98 -27.70 -11.27
N TYR A 473 -17.98 -26.95 -10.80
CA TYR A 473 -18.24 -25.64 -10.18
C TYR A 473 -18.69 -24.59 -11.20
N LEU A 474 -18.14 -24.60 -12.42
CA LEU A 474 -18.53 -23.65 -13.47
C LEU A 474 -19.91 -23.97 -14.02
N GLU A 475 -20.26 -25.25 -14.06
CA GLU A 475 -21.62 -25.70 -14.36
C GLU A 475 -22.61 -25.26 -13.28
N ILE A 476 -22.23 -25.26 -11.99
CA ILE A 476 -23.08 -24.71 -10.91
C ILE A 476 -23.34 -23.21 -11.07
N LEU A 477 -22.33 -22.40 -11.46
CA LEU A 477 -22.57 -20.98 -11.75
C LEU A 477 -23.47 -20.78 -12.96
N TYR A 478 -23.31 -21.61 -13.99
CA TYR A 478 -24.14 -21.58 -15.18
C TYR A 478 -25.60 -21.95 -14.86
N THR A 479 -25.82 -22.97 -14.02
CA THR A 479 -27.17 -23.35 -13.58
C THR A 479 -27.79 -22.29 -12.67
N VAL A 480 -27.05 -21.69 -11.74
CA VAL A 480 -27.55 -20.60 -10.89
C VAL A 480 -28.01 -19.38 -11.71
N LEU A 481 -27.34 -19.10 -12.83
CA LEU A 481 -27.70 -18.00 -13.72
C LEU A 481 -28.96 -18.28 -14.57
N HIS A 482 -29.25 -19.55 -14.89
CA HIS A 482 -30.31 -19.93 -15.83
C HIS A 482 -31.52 -20.58 -15.16
N ASP A 483 -31.38 -21.07 -13.93
CA ASP A 483 -32.44 -21.78 -13.20
C ASP A 483 -33.05 -20.88 -12.10
N PRO A 484 -34.36 -20.56 -12.18
CA PRO A 484 -34.98 -19.57 -11.29
C PRO A 484 -35.16 -20.04 -9.84
N THR A 485 -35.06 -21.35 -9.54
CA THR A 485 -35.53 -21.95 -8.27
C THR A 485 -34.44 -22.39 -7.27
N LEU A 486 -33.15 -22.29 -7.60
CA LEU A 486 -32.07 -22.76 -6.73
C LEU A 486 -31.77 -21.76 -5.58
N SER A 487 -31.69 -22.25 -4.34
CA SER A 487 -31.33 -21.49 -3.14
C SER A 487 -29.95 -21.89 -2.58
N LEU A 488 -29.22 -20.92 -2.02
CA LEU A 488 -27.81 -21.00 -1.62
C LEU A 488 -27.51 -22.13 -0.61
N ASP A 489 -28.48 -22.46 0.26
CA ASP A 489 -28.33 -23.44 1.35
C ASP A 489 -28.08 -24.87 0.86
N SER A 490 -28.29 -25.15 -0.42
CA SER A 490 -28.12 -26.47 -1.04
C SER A 490 -26.77 -26.68 -1.72
N ILE A 491 -25.94 -25.64 -1.84
CA ILE A 491 -24.67 -25.70 -2.59
C ILE A 491 -23.54 -26.04 -1.61
N THR A 492 -23.12 -27.31 -1.60
CA THR A 492 -21.94 -27.74 -0.83
C THR A 492 -20.68 -27.10 -1.40
N PHE A 493 -19.91 -26.41 -0.54
CA PHE A 493 -18.63 -25.81 -0.89
C PHE A 493 -17.64 -26.87 -1.40
N PRO A 494 -16.74 -26.50 -2.33
CA PRO A 494 -15.63 -27.38 -2.72
C PRO A 494 -14.76 -27.72 -1.51
N THR A 495 -14.48 -29.01 -1.28
CA THR A 495 -13.41 -29.45 -0.39
C THR A 495 -12.08 -29.43 -1.14
N PHE A 496 -11.44 -28.26 -1.20
CA PHE A 496 -10.06 -28.14 -1.71
C PHE A 496 -9.09 -28.59 -0.60
N THR A 497 -8.91 -29.90 -0.44
CA THR A 497 -8.17 -30.49 0.70
C THR A 497 -6.73 -30.90 0.39
N GLN A 498 -6.09 -30.42 -0.67
CA GLN A 498 -4.70 -30.80 -0.96
C GLN A 498 -3.86 -29.61 -1.43
N TYR A 499 -3.05 -29.07 -0.53
CA TYR A 499 -1.84 -28.30 -0.85
C TYR A 499 -0.83 -29.24 -1.52
N THR A 500 -1.06 -29.61 -2.79
CA THR A 500 -0.05 -30.29 -3.60
C THR A 500 0.67 -29.24 -4.44
N ASN A 501 1.93 -28.98 -4.04
CA ASN A 501 3.01 -28.45 -4.85
C ASN A 501 2.71 -28.46 -6.36
N ILE A 502 2.35 -27.31 -6.93
CA ILE A 502 2.49 -27.10 -8.38
C ILE A 502 4.00 -26.85 -8.61
N GLN A 503 4.79 -27.92 -8.53
CA GLN A 503 6.16 -27.90 -9.00
C GLN A 503 6.15 -27.66 -10.51
N HIS A 504 7.00 -26.74 -10.96
CA HIS A 504 7.56 -26.65 -12.31
C HIS A 504 6.68 -27.24 -13.43
N MET A 505 5.75 -26.46 -13.98
CA MET A 505 5.49 -26.61 -15.41
C MET A 505 6.62 -25.91 -16.16
N THR A 506 7.68 -26.66 -16.47
CA THR A 506 8.56 -26.32 -17.58
C THR A 506 7.70 -26.18 -18.82
N VAL A 507 7.49 -24.93 -19.26
CA VAL A 507 6.92 -24.65 -20.57
C VAL A 507 7.92 -25.16 -21.60
N VAL A 508 7.69 -26.36 -22.12
CA VAL A 508 8.31 -26.76 -23.37
C VAL A 508 7.63 -25.92 -24.45
N MET A 509 8.31 -24.89 -24.93
CA MET A 509 7.93 -24.23 -26.18
C MET A 509 8.09 -25.26 -27.29
N ASN A 510 7.00 -25.95 -27.65
CA ASN A 510 6.94 -26.66 -28.90
C ASN A 510 6.82 -25.59 -30.01
N SER A 511 7.90 -25.42 -30.77
CA SER A 511 7.90 -24.67 -32.03
C SER A 511 6.81 -25.26 -32.94
N ILE A 512 5.85 -24.42 -33.33
CA ILE A 512 4.86 -24.78 -34.33
C ILE A 512 5.54 -24.59 -35.70
N ASP A 513 5.87 -25.70 -36.35
CA ASP A 513 6.41 -25.71 -37.70
C ASP A 513 5.34 -25.27 -38.70
N PHE A 514 5.59 -24.12 -39.34
CA PHE A 514 4.85 -23.68 -40.51
C PHE A 514 5.54 -24.23 -41.77
N HIS A 515 4.98 -25.30 -42.34
CA HIS A 515 4.80 -25.56 -43.77
C HIS A 515 4.80 -27.07 -44.09
N SER A 516 3.70 -27.57 -44.63
CA SER A 516 3.76 -28.19 -45.97
C SER A 516 2.36 -28.39 -46.57
N GLN A 517 2.16 -27.67 -47.68
CA GLN A 517 1.54 -28.11 -48.93
C GLN A 517 0.02 -28.40 -48.98
N HIS A 518 -0.65 -27.49 -49.70
CA HIS A 518 -1.99 -27.60 -50.26
C HIS A 518 -2.22 -28.84 -51.15
N SER A 519 -3.46 -29.32 -51.18
CA SER A 519 -4.13 -29.62 -52.45
C SER A 519 -5.67 -29.65 -52.36
N ALA A 520 -6.28 -28.95 -53.33
CA ALA A 520 -7.58 -29.22 -53.97
C ALA A 520 -8.90 -28.95 -53.20
N GLY A 521 -9.32 -27.67 -53.26
CA GLY A 521 -10.57 -27.33 -53.96
C GLY A 521 -11.88 -27.35 -53.17
N GLN A 522 -12.25 -26.22 -52.55
CA GLN A 522 -13.53 -25.55 -52.79
C GLN A 522 -13.58 -24.18 -52.08
N ARG A 523 -14.40 -23.28 -52.62
CA ARG A 523 -14.41 -21.82 -52.43
C ARG A 523 -14.87 -21.37 -51.03
N ARG A 524 -14.18 -20.31 -50.56
CA ARG A 524 -14.55 -19.18 -49.68
C ARG A 524 -16.02 -19.03 -49.28
N THR A 525 -16.23 -18.60 -48.03
CA THR A 525 -17.05 -17.43 -47.61
C THR A 525 -16.57 -16.97 -46.23
N ILE A 526 -15.79 -15.88 -46.14
CA ILE A 526 -16.20 -14.56 -45.63
C ILE A 526 -16.98 -14.66 -44.30
N LEU A 527 -16.27 -14.82 -43.17
CA LEU A 527 -16.63 -14.35 -41.81
C LEU A 527 -15.69 -15.00 -40.78
N GLU A 528 -14.41 -14.64 -40.81
CA GLU A 528 -13.46 -14.98 -39.73
C GLU A 528 -12.58 -13.77 -39.44
N GLU A 529 -13.16 -12.80 -38.74
CA GLU A 529 -12.50 -11.87 -37.82
C GLU A 529 -13.49 -11.63 -36.67
N VAL A 530 -13.40 -12.44 -35.60
CA VAL A 530 -13.51 -12.07 -34.17
C VAL A 530 -12.85 -13.19 -33.35
#